data_AF-A0A087PFD8-F1
#
_entry.id   AF-A0A087PFD8-F1
#
_cell.length_a   1.000
_cell.length_b   1.000
_cell.length_c   1.000
_cell.angle_alpha   90.00
_cell.angle_beta   90.00
_cell.angle_gamma   90.00
#
_symmetry.space_group_name_H-M   'P 1'
#
loop_
_entity.id
_entity.type
_entity.pdbx_description
1 polymer ?
#
loop_
_entity_poly.entity_id
_entity_poly.type
_entity_poly.pdbx_seq_one_letter_code
_entity_poly.pdbx_strand_id
1 'polypeptide(L)'
;MTSATSVAINFAEKEMVILGTEYAGEMKKGVFTVLFYEMPVKHNVLTLHSSANQGKDGDVTVFFGLSGTGKTTLSADPKRALIGDDEHCWTDTGVFNIEGGCYAKCIGLSAEKEPDIFNAIRFGSVLENVVFNPETRTVDYDDSTLTENTRCAYPIEYIENAKIPCISDGHPKNIILLTCDARGVLPPISKLTPEQTMFHFISGYTSKMAGTEDGVTEPQATFSSCFAQPFLALHPMRYARMLADKIREHSANAWLLNTGWVGAGATTGGKRCPLKYTRAILDAIHSGDLAKAEYEVYDTFNLHIPTSCPGVPSELLNPKTSWTGSADFKQEVTKLGVLFNDNFKKYADEATPEVIAAGPAVAAAKVEEAVKPAAAAVGSVVEQVKAAVAEPEKVLNGNAPSS
;
A
#
# COMPACT_ATOMS: atom_id res chain seq x y z
N MET A 1 -7.85 19.78 23.54
CA MET A 1 -7.25 19.58 22.20
C MET A 1 -5.74 19.65 22.33
N THR A 2 -4.99 18.81 21.61
CA THR A 2 -3.52 18.75 21.66
C THR A 2 -2.84 19.79 20.76
N SER A 3 -3.59 20.43 19.85
CA SER A 3 -3.15 21.55 19.00
C SER A 3 -4.34 22.41 18.57
N ALA A 4 -4.10 23.40 17.70
CA ALA A 4 -5.14 24.21 17.04
C ALA A 4 -5.83 23.49 15.86
N THR A 5 -5.34 22.30 15.48
CA THR A 5 -5.87 21.50 14.37
C THR A 5 -6.71 20.34 14.93
N SER A 6 -7.87 20.08 14.33
CA SER A 6 -8.73 18.95 14.68
C SER A 6 -9.40 18.38 13.42
N VAL A 7 -9.29 17.06 13.26
CA VAL A 7 -9.95 16.30 12.21
C VAL A 7 -10.75 15.20 12.93
N ALA A 8 -12.06 15.42 13.08
CA ALA A 8 -12.92 14.58 13.91
C ALA A 8 -14.04 13.96 13.07
N ILE A 9 -14.32 12.69 13.32
CA ILE A 9 -15.39 11.93 12.65
C ILE A 9 -16.37 11.45 13.72
N ASN A 10 -17.65 11.79 13.57
CA ASN A 10 -18.74 11.24 14.37
C ASN A 10 -19.54 10.23 13.52
N PHE A 11 -19.36 8.95 13.78
CA PHE A 11 -20.05 7.87 13.06
C PHE A 11 -21.57 7.84 13.31
N ALA A 12 -22.03 8.28 14.48
CA ALA A 12 -23.45 8.27 14.83
C ALA A 12 -24.21 9.39 14.10
N GLU A 13 -23.63 10.58 14.06
CA GLU A 13 -24.20 11.75 13.38
C GLU A 13 -23.88 11.78 11.88
N LYS A 14 -22.93 10.95 11.43
CA LYS A 14 -22.39 10.90 10.05
C LYS A 14 -21.78 12.24 9.61
N GLU A 15 -21.06 12.86 10.54
CA GLU A 15 -20.43 14.16 10.33
C GLU A 15 -18.90 14.05 10.45
N MET A 16 -18.21 14.85 9.64
CA MET A 16 -16.77 15.05 9.72
C MET A 16 -16.49 16.54 9.87
N VAL A 17 -15.70 16.91 10.88
CA VAL A 17 -15.34 18.30 11.18
C VAL A 17 -13.83 18.46 11.01
N ILE A 18 -13.42 19.39 10.15
CA ILE A 18 -12.02 19.74 9.88
C ILE A 18 -11.81 21.19 10.31
N LEU A 19 -10.89 21.41 11.25
CA LEU A 19 -10.53 22.72 11.79
C LEU A 19 -9.00 22.87 11.80
N GLY A 20 -8.51 24.07 11.46
CA GLY A 20 -7.09 24.40 11.59
C GLY A 20 -6.15 23.69 10.62
N THR A 21 -6.65 23.24 9.47
CA THR A 21 -5.87 22.71 8.33
C THR A 21 -6.62 22.99 7.02
N GLU A 22 -5.87 23.33 5.98
CA GLU A 22 -6.37 23.58 4.62
C GLU A 22 -5.95 22.48 3.64
N TYR A 23 -5.30 21.42 4.14
CA TYR A 23 -4.83 20.31 3.33
C TYR A 23 -6.01 19.48 2.80
N ALA A 24 -6.18 19.43 1.48
CA ALA A 24 -7.31 18.76 0.85
C ALA A 24 -7.37 17.25 1.16
N GLY A 25 -6.21 16.64 1.41
CA GLY A 25 -6.10 15.22 1.74
C GLY A 25 -6.85 14.82 3.01
N GLU A 26 -7.13 15.74 3.94
CA GLU A 26 -7.95 15.43 5.13
C GLU A 26 -9.37 15.03 4.74
N MET A 27 -10.00 15.77 3.81
CA MET A 27 -11.36 15.45 3.32
C MET A 27 -11.40 14.05 2.67
N LYS A 28 -10.44 13.77 1.77
CA LYS A 28 -10.32 12.48 1.10
C LYS A 28 -10.16 11.34 2.12
N LYS A 29 -9.13 11.43 2.98
CA LYS A 29 -8.80 10.34 3.92
C LYS A 29 -9.78 10.19 5.07
N GLY A 30 -10.52 11.24 5.41
CA GLY A 30 -11.64 11.16 6.35
C GLY A 30 -12.77 10.28 5.83
N VAL A 31 -13.23 10.51 4.59
CA VAL A 31 -14.23 9.63 3.93
C VAL A 31 -13.71 8.20 3.83
N PHE A 32 -12.44 8.03 3.46
CA PHE A 32 -11.84 6.70 3.38
C PHE A 32 -11.83 5.96 4.74
N THR A 33 -11.53 6.68 5.83
CA THR A 33 -11.59 6.14 7.20
C THR A 33 -13.00 5.71 7.58
N VAL A 34 -14.03 6.48 7.18
CA VAL A 34 -15.44 6.09 7.36
C VAL A 34 -15.72 4.77 6.65
N LEU A 35 -15.23 4.61 5.41
CA LEU A 35 -15.47 3.40 4.62
C LEU A 35 -14.71 2.18 5.16
N PHE A 36 -13.52 2.36 5.71
CA PHE A 36 -12.81 1.29 6.44
C PHE A 36 -13.61 0.75 7.63
N TYR A 37 -14.55 1.51 8.20
CA TYR A 37 -15.46 1.03 9.22
C TYR A 37 -16.77 0.48 8.62
N GLU A 38 -17.48 1.31 7.86
CA GLU A 38 -18.85 1.06 7.41
C GLU A 38 -18.92 -0.16 6.48
N MET A 39 -17.99 -0.29 5.54
CA MET A 39 -18.02 -1.36 4.54
C MET A 39 -17.80 -2.75 5.19
N PRO A 40 -16.77 -2.97 6.04
CA PRO A 40 -16.61 -4.26 6.71
C PRO A 40 -17.68 -4.58 7.76
N VAL A 41 -18.15 -3.57 8.50
CA VAL A 41 -19.06 -3.78 9.63
C VAL A 41 -20.51 -3.95 9.18
N LYS A 42 -21.00 -3.10 8.28
CA LYS A 42 -22.42 -3.09 7.88
C LYS A 42 -22.71 -3.83 6.59
N HIS A 43 -21.71 -3.93 5.71
CA HIS A 43 -21.90 -4.50 4.37
C HIS A 43 -21.08 -5.76 4.12
N ASN A 44 -20.19 -6.15 5.03
CA ASN A 44 -19.23 -7.24 4.85
C ASN A 44 -18.41 -7.09 3.53
N VAL A 45 -18.11 -5.85 3.16
CA VAL A 45 -17.31 -5.48 1.99
C VAL A 45 -15.91 -5.10 2.43
N LEU A 46 -14.89 -5.56 1.71
CA LEU A 46 -13.50 -5.32 2.04
C LEU A 46 -13.02 -4.00 1.43
N THR A 47 -12.70 -3.01 2.27
CA THR A 47 -12.06 -1.75 1.86
C THR A 47 -10.55 -1.91 1.75
N LEU A 48 -9.95 -1.35 0.69
CA LEU A 48 -8.58 -1.54 0.27
C LEU A 48 -7.89 -0.21 -0.01
N HIS A 49 -6.72 0.00 0.57
CA HIS A 49 -5.81 1.09 0.17
C HIS A 49 -4.87 0.57 -0.92
N SER A 50 -5.35 0.65 -2.15
CA SER A 50 -4.71 0.07 -3.32
C SER A 50 -5.08 0.85 -4.56
N SER A 51 -4.19 0.87 -5.57
CA SER A 51 -4.64 1.11 -6.94
C SER A 51 -5.21 -0.18 -7.54
N ALA A 52 -6.01 -0.07 -8.60
CA ALA A 52 -6.52 -1.22 -9.32
C ALA A 52 -6.61 -0.96 -10.83
N ASN A 53 -6.38 -1.99 -11.63
CA ASN A 53 -6.57 -1.95 -13.07
C ASN A 53 -7.13 -3.27 -13.62
N GLN A 54 -7.68 -3.20 -14.83
CA GLN A 54 -8.34 -4.32 -15.51
C GLN A 54 -7.68 -4.56 -16.88
N GLY A 55 -7.31 -5.82 -17.15
CA GLY A 55 -6.85 -6.25 -18.46
C GLY A 55 -8.00 -6.39 -19.46
N LYS A 56 -7.66 -6.58 -20.74
CA LYS A 56 -8.65 -6.69 -21.82
C LYS A 56 -9.59 -7.90 -21.65
N ASP A 57 -9.11 -8.97 -21.02
CA ASP A 57 -9.87 -10.19 -20.73
C ASP A 57 -10.64 -10.11 -19.39
N GLY A 58 -10.67 -8.93 -18.79
CA GLY A 58 -11.38 -8.67 -17.54
C GLY A 58 -10.68 -9.15 -16.27
N ASP A 59 -9.42 -9.59 -16.37
CA ASP A 59 -8.59 -9.88 -15.21
C ASP A 59 -8.27 -8.61 -14.43
N VAL A 60 -8.60 -8.57 -13.14
CA VAL A 60 -8.33 -7.43 -12.26
C VAL A 60 -7.05 -7.67 -11.47
N THR A 61 -6.24 -6.62 -11.32
CA THR A 61 -5.08 -6.59 -10.42
C THR A 61 -5.24 -5.45 -9.44
N VAL A 62 -5.01 -5.72 -8.15
CA VAL A 62 -4.96 -4.70 -7.09
C VAL A 62 -3.54 -4.56 -6.56
N PHE A 63 -3.08 -3.32 -6.35
CA PHE A 63 -1.72 -3.00 -5.94
C PHE A 63 -1.74 -2.25 -4.60
N PHE A 64 -1.29 -2.92 -3.55
CA PHE A 64 -1.07 -2.32 -2.24
C PHE A 64 0.34 -1.77 -2.14
N GLY A 65 0.53 -0.75 -1.33
CA GLY A 65 1.83 -0.14 -1.12
C GLY A 65 1.70 1.23 -0.46
N LEU A 66 2.78 1.72 0.11
CA LEU A 66 2.82 3.08 0.65
C LEU A 66 3.19 4.10 -0.44
N SER A 67 3.28 5.37 -0.05
CA SER A 67 3.79 6.40 -0.96
C SER A 67 5.22 6.05 -1.41
N GLY A 68 5.54 6.27 -2.68
CA GLY A 68 6.88 6.02 -3.23
C GLY A 68 7.23 4.55 -3.51
N THR A 69 6.31 3.59 -3.32
CA THR A 69 6.53 2.17 -3.67
C THR A 69 6.12 1.83 -5.11
N GLY A 70 5.70 2.83 -5.89
CA GLY A 70 5.35 2.65 -7.31
C GLY A 70 3.90 2.27 -7.61
N LYS A 71 2.96 2.32 -6.64
CA LYS A 71 1.53 2.00 -6.89
C LYS A 71 0.98 2.68 -8.16
N THR A 72 1.02 4.00 -8.22
CA THR A 72 0.48 4.80 -9.33
C THR A 72 1.20 4.48 -10.64
N THR A 73 2.54 4.45 -10.62
CA THR A 73 3.37 4.16 -11.81
C THR A 73 3.12 2.76 -12.38
N LEU A 74 2.85 1.77 -11.52
CA LEU A 74 2.65 0.38 -11.90
C LEU A 74 1.19 0.08 -12.28
N SER A 75 0.21 0.79 -11.71
CA SER A 75 -1.19 0.67 -12.12
C SER A 75 -1.52 1.43 -13.41
N ALA A 76 -0.78 2.50 -13.71
CA ALA A 76 -0.80 3.20 -14.99
C ALA A 76 -0.05 2.39 -16.07
N ASP A 77 -0.61 1.24 -16.42
CA ASP A 77 -0.16 0.41 -17.53
C ASP A 77 -0.98 0.75 -18.78
N PRO A 78 -0.37 1.19 -19.90
CA PRO A 78 -1.10 1.53 -21.12
C PRO A 78 -1.84 0.32 -21.72
N LYS A 79 -1.52 -0.92 -21.32
CA LYS A 79 -2.21 -2.13 -21.78
C LYS A 79 -3.47 -2.45 -20.98
N ARG A 80 -3.72 -1.76 -19.87
CA ARG A 80 -4.76 -2.06 -18.88
C ARG A 80 -5.58 -0.81 -18.57
N ALA A 81 -6.87 -0.99 -18.32
CA ALA A 81 -7.74 0.11 -17.96
C ALA A 81 -7.64 0.41 -16.46
N LEU A 82 -7.34 1.65 -16.09
CA LEU A 82 -7.24 2.07 -14.68
C LEU A 82 -8.64 2.10 -14.05
N ILE A 83 -8.84 1.40 -12.93
CA ILE A 83 -10.09 1.49 -12.14
C ILE A 83 -9.99 2.67 -11.16
N GLY A 84 -8.84 2.82 -10.51
CA GLY A 84 -8.54 3.91 -9.58
C GLY A 84 -7.11 3.82 -9.08
N ASP A 85 -6.59 4.91 -8.50
CA ASP A 85 -5.19 5.01 -8.09
C ASP A 85 -4.93 4.78 -6.59
N ASP A 86 -5.95 4.77 -5.73
CA ASP A 86 -5.70 4.80 -4.28
C ASP A 86 -6.72 4.05 -3.40
N GLU A 87 -8.03 4.13 -3.65
CA GLU A 87 -9.06 3.66 -2.70
C GLU A 87 -10.13 2.79 -3.36
N HIS A 88 -10.24 1.52 -2.96
CA HIS A 88 -11.16 0.57 -3.57
C HIS A 88 -11.93 -0.26 -2.54
N CYS A 89 -13.03 -0.86 -3.00
CA CYS A 89 -13.76 -1.88 -2.26
C CYS A 89 -13.85 -3.16 -3.09
N TRP A 90 -13.66 -4.32 -2.46
CA TRP A 90 -13.90 -5.64 -3.04
C TRP A 90 -15.18 -6.24 -2.44
N THR A 91 -16.20 -6.34 -3.27
CA THR A 91 -17.53 -6.87 -2.95
C THR A 91 -17.64 -8.37 -3.27
N ASP A 92 -18.84 -8.91 -3.14
CA ASP A 92 -19.26 -10.22 -3.66
C ASP A 92 -19.39 -10.25 -5.19
N THR A 93 -19.47 -9.10 -5.86
CA THR A 93 -19.64 -9.01 -7.33
C THR A 93 -18.41 -8.50 -8.08
N GLY A 94 -17.41 -7.94 -7.40
CA GLY A 94 -16.23 -7.38 -8.06
C GLY A 94 -15.51 -6.31 -7.26
N VAL A 95 -14.93 -5.34 -7.96
CA VAL A 95 -14.19 -4.23 -7.35
C VAL A 95 -14.69 -2.90 -7.88
N PHE A 96 -14.85 -1.92 -7.00
CA PHE A 96 -15.18 -0.55 -7.39
C PHE A 96 -14.22 0.45 -6.75
N ASN A 97 -13.97 1.55 -7.47
CA ASN A 97 -13.27 2.72 -6.94
C ASN A 97 -14.20 3.53 -6.03
N ILE A 98 -13.70 3.94 -4.88
CA ILE A 98 -14.40 4.82 -3.95
C ILE A 98 -14.47 6.25 -4.51
N GLU A 99 -13.47 6.63 -5.30
CA GLU A 99 -13.23 8.00 -5.75
C GLU A 99 -13.76 8.27 -7.16
N GLY A 100 -13.96 9.55 -7.48
CA GLY A 100 -14.29 10.04 -8.83
C GLY A 100 -13.12 10.72 -9.54
N GLY A 101 -11.90 10.60 -9.01
CA GLY A 101 -10.71 11.27 -9.50
C GLY A 101 -9.45 10.71 -8.88
N CYS A 102 -8.32 11.34 -9.17
CA CYS A 102 -7.03 11.00 -8.58
C CYS A 102 -6.47 12.21 -7.82
N TYR A 103 -5.62 11.94 -6.83
CA TYR A 103 -4.92 12.97 -6.04
C TYR A 103 -3.42 12.68 -6.04
N ALA A 104 -2.81 12.85 -7.22
CA ALA A 104 -1.46 12.42 -7.53
C ALA A 104 -0.40 13.36 -6.94
N LYS A 105 0.79 12.80 -6.66
CA LYS A 105 1.98 13.57 -6.27
C LYS A 105 2.59 14.23 -7.51
N CYS A 106 3.03 15.49 -7.39
CA CYS A 106 3.55 16.26 -8.51
C CYS A 106 5.06 16.50 -8.48
N ILE A 107 5.75 16.25 -7.35
CA ILE A 107 7.20 16.47 -7.28
C ILE A 107 7.94 15.55 -8.25
N GLY A 108 8.81 16.13 -9.08
CA GLY A 108 9.58 15.44 -10.12
C GLY A 108 8.75 14.96 -11.32
N LEU A 109 7.50 15.41 -11.45
CA LEU A 109 6.61 15.03 -12.55
C LEU A 109 7.13 15.57 -13.89
N SER A 110 7.22 14.70 -14.90
CA SER A 110 7.53 15.10 -16.27
C SER A 110 6.70 14.30 -17.28
N ALA A 111 6.43 14.91 -18.43
CA ALA A 111 5.71 14.27 -19.53
C ALA A 111 6.40 13.00 -20.05
N GLU A 112 7.72 12.89 -19.87
CA GLU A 112 8.51 11.74 -20.33
C GLU A 112 8.36 10.54 -19.39
N LYS A 113 8.30 10.78 -18.08
CA LYS A 113 8.23 9.72 -17.06
C LYS A 113 6.80 9.25 -16.83
N GLU A 114 5.86 10.18 -16.75
CA GLU A 114 4.46 9.94 -16.37
C GLU A 114 3.50 10.75 -17.26
N PRO A 115 3.42 10.42 -18.57
CA PRO A 115 2.66 11.20 -19.55
C PRO A 115 1.16 11.32 -19.21
N ASP A 116 0.53 10.25 -18.73
CA ASP A 116 -0.90 10.25 -18.44
C ASP A 116 -1.26 11.23 -17.31
N ILE A 117 -0.48 11.23 -16.24
CA ILE A 117 -0.66 12.16 -15.11
C ILE A 117 -0.35 13.59 -15.55
N PHE A 118 0.74 13.79 -16.31
CA PHE A 118 1.10 15.12 -16.81
C PHE A 118 0.01 15.72 -17.71
N ASN A 119 -0.54 14.91 -18.62
CA ASN A 119 -1.60 15.32 -19.54
C ASN A 119 -2.95 15.52 -18.85
N ALA A 120 -3.18 14.88 -17.70
CA ALA A 120 -4.34 15.11 -16.86
C ALA A 120 -4.30 16.49 -16.17
N ILE A 121 -3.18 17.22 -16.18
CA ILE A 121 -3.10 18.56 -15.61
C ILE A 121 -3.56 19.58 -16.65
N ARG A 122 -4.85 19.93 -16.60
CA ARG A 122 -5.51 20.87 -17.51
C ARG A 122 -6.65 21.60 -16.79
N PHE A 123 -7.41 22.45 -17.50
CA PHE A 123 -8.57 23.14 -16.91
C PHE A 123 -9.50 22.12 -16.22
N GLY A 124 -9.86 22.37 -14.96
CA GLY A 124 -10.63 21.45 -14.11
C GLY A 124 -9.78 20.70 -13.09
N SER A 125 -8.45 20.63 -13.28
CA SER A 125 -7.52 20.11 -12.28
C SER A 125 -7.15 21.18 -11.26
N VAL A 126 -6.82 20.76 -10.04
CA VAL A 126 -6.36 21.64 -8.95
C VAL A 126 -4.94 21.26 -8.58
N LEU A 127 -4.03 22.23 -8.58
CA LEU A 127 -2.66 22.06 -8.12
C LEU A 127 -2.54 22.62 -6.71
N GLU A 128 -1.92 21.86 -5.81
CA GLU A 128 -1.78 22.21 -4.40
C GLU A 128 -0.29 22.27 -4.04
N ASN A 129 0.12 23.43 -3.50
CA ASN A 129 1.48 23.73 -3.05
C ASN A 129 2.58 23.59 -4.11
N VAL A 130 2.26 23.69 -5.40
CA VAL A 130 3.26 23.79 -6.47
C VAL A 130 3.80 25.22 -6.60
N VAL A 131 5.04 25.35 -7.04
CA VAL A 131 5.63 26.64 -7.43
C VAL A 131 5.52 26.81 -8.94
N PHE A 132 5.22 28.02 -9.40
CA PHE A 132 5.09 28.33 -10.82
C PHE A 132 5.62 29.72 -11.13
N ASN A 133 6.06 29.92 -12.37
CA ASN A 133 6.53 31.22 -12.83
C ASN A 133 5.34 32.21 -12.93
N PRO A 134 5.40 33.38 -12.27
CA PRO A 134 4.26 34.31 -12.21
C PRO A 134 3.90 34.94 -13.57
N GLU A 135 4.84 35.00 -14.50
CA GLU A 135 4.64 35.56 -15.85
C GLU A 135 4.15 34.50 -16.83
N THR A 136 4.88 33.38 -16.94
CA THR A 136 4.56 32.32 -17.92
C THR A 136 3.48 31.35 -17.44
N ARG A 137 3.21 31.32 -16.13
CA ARG A 137 2.35 30.33 -15.44
C ARG A 137 2.81 28.88 -15.60
N THR A 138 4.05 28.67 -16.04
CA THR A 138 4.67 27.34 -16.10
C THR A 138 4.96 26.86 -14.69
N VAL A 139 4.48 25.67 -14.36
CA VAL A 139 4.74 25.00 -13.07
C VAL A 139 6.16 24.43 -13.09
N ASP A 140 6.89 24.64 -12.01
CA ASP A 140 8.15 23.96 -11.74
C ASP A 140 7.89 22.76 -10.83
N TYR A 141 7.85 21.57 -11.42
CA TYR A 141 7.59 20.33 -10.69
C TYR A 141 8.78 19.82 -9.91
N ASP A 142 9.97 20.39 -10.08
CA ASP A 142 11.17 20.03 -9.30
C ASP A 142 11.34 20.93 -8.06
N ASP A 143 10.58 22.04 -7.96
CA ASP A 143 10.61 22.96 -6.84
C ASP A 143 9.81 22.43 -5.64
N SER A 144 10.51 22.13 -4.54
CA SER A 144 9.95 21.69 -3.25
C SER A 144 10.04 22.74 -2.14
N THR A 145 10.26 24.02 -2.46
CA THR A 145 10.47 25.10 -1.47
C THR A 145 9.31 25.23 -0.48
N LEU A 146 8.07 24.95 -0.89
CA LEU A 146 6.91 24.89 -0.02
C LEU A 146 6.80 23.54 0.68
N THR A 147 6.93 22.45 -0.08
CA THR A 147 6.84 21.07 0.41
C THR A 147 7.27 20.09 -0.66
N GLU A 148 7.78 18.92 -0.28
CA GLU A 148 7.94 17.78 -1.20
C GLU A 148 6.63 17.05 -1.50
N ASN A 149 5.54 17.34 -0.77
CA ASN A 149 4.22 16.74 -0.97
C ASN A 149 3.33 17.63 -1.86
N THR A 150 3.87 18.14 -2.97
CA THR A 150 3.07 18.84 -3.98
C THR A 150 2.08 17.86 -4.64
N ARG A 151 0.88 18.35 -4.95
CA ARG A 151 -0.24 17.49 -5.40
C ARG A 151 -1.01 18.07 -6.57
N CYS A 152 -1.65 17.18 -7.32
CA CYS A 152 -2.69 17.54 -8.28
C CYS A 152 -3.92 16.66 -8.09
N ALA A 153 -5.09 17.30 -7.93
CA ALA A 153 -6.38 16.63 -8.00
C ALA A 153 -6.97 16.81 -9.41
N TYR A 154 -7.42 15.73 -10.03
CA TYR A 154 -8.09 15.77 -11.33
C TYR A 154 -9.17 14.69 -11.44
N PRO A 155 -10.25 14.92 -12.23
CA PRO A 155 -11.28 13.91 -12.49
C PRO A 155 -10.70 12.68 -13.18
N ILE A 156 -11.28 11.51 -12.92
CA ILE A 156 -10.77 10.24 -13.45
C ILE A 156 -10.82 10.19 -14.98
N GLU A 157 -11.76 10.91 -15.60
CA GLU A 157 -11.94 11.06 -17.05
C GLU A 157 -10.76 11.79 -17.73
N TYR A 158 -9.83 12.37 -16.95
CA TYR A 158 -8.64 13.00 -17.50
C TYR A 158 -7.52 12.01 -17.77
N ILE A 159 -7.64 10.78 -17.27
CA ILE A 159 -6.77 9.65 -17.60
C ILE A 159 -7.36 8.91 -18.80
N GLU A 160 -6.62 8.88 -19.92
CA GLU A 160 -7.13 8.35 -21.20
C GLU A 160 -7.52 6.87 -21.13
N ASN A 161 -6.75 6.05 -20.40
CA ASN A 161 -7.02 4.62 -20.21
C ASN A 161 -7.85 4.34 -18.94
N ALA A 162 -8.55 5.32 -18.37
CA ALA A 162 -9.46 5.05 -17.25
C ALA A 162 -10.65 4.19 -17.68
N LYS A 163 -11.08 3.30 -16.79
CA LYS A 163 -12.30 2.53 -16.93
C LYS A 163 -13.48 3.35 -16.42
N ILE A 164 -14.45 3.62 -17.29
CA ILE A 164 -15.69 4.35 -16.95
C ILE A 164 -16.91 3.46 -17.22
N PRO A 165 -17.78 3.18 -16.23
CA PRO A 165 -17.64 3.53 -14.81
C PRO A 165 -16.45 2.77 -14.15
N CYS A 166 -15.92 3.32 -13.06
CA CYS A 166 -14.79 2.79 -12.29
C CYS A 166 -15.16 1.54 -11.46
N ILE A 167 -15.82 0.57 -12.10
CA ILE A 167 -16.37 -0.65 -11.50
C ILE A 167 -15.99 -1.82 -12.40
N SER A 168 -15.41 -2.87 -11.83
CA SER A 168 -15.19 -4.14 -12.51
C SER A 168 -16.05 -5.22 -11.89
N ASP A 169 -16.84 -5.91 -12.72
CA ASP A 169 -17.55 -7.14 -12.34
C ASP A 169 -16.61 -8.37 -12.27
N GLY A 170 -15.32 -8.17 -12.59
CA GLY A 170 -14.28 -9.18 -12.41
C GLY A 170 -13.69 -9.11 -11.01
N HIS A 171 -13.51 -10.27 -10.38
CA HIS A 171 -12.74 -10.35 -9.14
C HIS A 171 -11.22 -10.25 -9.44
N PRO A 172 -10.44 -9.63 -8.54
CA PRO A 172 -8.99 -9.66 -8.56
C PRO A 172 -8.45 -11.07 -8.79
N LYS A 173 -7.73 -11.26 -9.90
CA LYS A 173 -6.93 -12.47 -10.14
C LYS A 173 -5.55 -12.36 -9.50
N ASN A 174 -5.08 -11.13 -9.30
CA ASN A 174 -3.77 -10.83 -8.75
C ASN A 174 -3.86 -9.77 -7.65
N ILE A 175 -3.23 -10.06 -6.51
CA ILE A 175 -3.05 -9.15 -5.38
C ILE A 175 -1.56 -8.88 -5.26
N ILE A 176 -1.13 -7.64 -5.39
CA ILE A 176 0.29 -7.28 -5.36
C ILE A 176 0.55 -6.41 -4.14
N LEU A 177 1.43 -6.89 -3.25
CA LEU A 177 1.95 -6.14 -2.12
C LEU A 177 3.30 -5.52 -2.53
N LEU A 178 3.32 -4.20 -2.76
CA LEU A 178 4.54 -3.47 -3.12
C LEU A 178 5.33 -3.12 -1.86
N THR A 179 6.62 -3.44 -1.88
CA THR A 179 7.58 -3.02 -0.85
C THR A 179 8.77 -2.35 -1.50
N CYS A 180 9.29 -1.29 -0.88
CA CYS A 180 10.58 -0.71 -1.25
C CYS A 180 11.61 -1.14 -0.20
N ASP A 181 12.27 -2.28 -0.40
CA ASP A 181 13.31 -2.74 0.50
C ASP A 181 14.64 -2.03 0.22
N ALA A 182 15.08 -1.14 1.11
CA ALA A 182 16.36 -0.45 0.99
C ALA A 182 17.55 -1.29 1.49
N ARG A 183 17.33 -2.42 2.16
CA ARG A 183 18.39 -3.37 2.53
C ARG A 183 18.78 -4.28 1.37
N GLY A 184 17.89 -4.43 0.39
CA GLY A 184 18.12 -5.20 -0.82
C GLY A 184 18.16 -6.72 -0.60
N VAL A 185 17.51 -7.19 0.47
CA VAL A 185 17.51 -8.59 0.90
C VAL A 185 16.23 -9.32 0.48
N LEU A 186 15.12 -8.61 0.26
CA LEU A 186 13.89 -9.21 -0.22
C LEU A 186 13.98 -9.53 -1.72
N PRO A 187 13.46 -10.70 -2.16
CA PRO A 187 13.40 -11.06 -3.57
C PRO A 187 12.65 -10.01 -4.41
N PRO A 188 13.01 -9.83 -5.69
CA PRO A 188 12.26 -8.97 -6.60
C PRO A 188 10.78 -9.36 -6.66
N ILE A 189 10.48 -10.66 -6.61
CA ILE A 189 9.11 -11.18 -6.62
C ILE A 189 9.03 -12.46 -5.79
N SER A 190 7.95 -12.60 -5.03
CA SER A 190 7.60 -13.84 -4.35
C SER A 190 6.11 -14.14 -4.47
N LYS A 191 5.75 -15.41 -4.65
CA LYS A 191 4.38 -15.88 -4.54
C LYS A 191 4.08 -16.15 -3.07
N LEU A 192 2.94 -15.66 -2.59
CA LEU A 192 2.55 -15.76 -1.19
C LEU A 192 1.45 -16.81 -1.01
N THR A 193 1.53 -17.57 0.08
CA THR A 193 0.34 -18.28 0.60
C THR A 193 -0.65 -17.28 1.20
N PRO A 194 -1.92 -17.68 1.44
CA PRO A 194 -2.88 -16.81 2.13
C PRO A 194 -2.38 -16.33 3.50
N GLU A 195 -1.70 -17.18 4.27
CA GLU A 195 -1.16 -16.86 5.59
C GLU A 195 0.00 -15.87 5.50
N GLN A 196 0.92 -16.06 4.53
CA GLN A 196 1.97 -15.09 4.23
C GLN A 196 1.38 -13.76 3.74
N THR A 197 0.30 -13.81 2.97
CA THR A 197 -0.39 -12.60 2.51
C THR A 197 -0.92 -11.82 3.70
N MET A 198 -1.58 -12.48 4.66
CA MET A 198 -2.03 -11.83 5.90
C MET A 198 -0.86 -11.23 6.69
N PHE A 199 0.22 -12.00 6.89
CA PHE A 199 1.39 -11.54 7.63
C PHE A 199 2.03 -10.29 6.99
N HIS A 200 2.29 -10.34 5.67
CA HIS A 200 2.91 -9.22 4.95
C HIS A 200 1.97 -8.03 4.78
N PHE A 201 0.66 -8.26 4.63
CA PHE A 201 -0.34 -7.20 4.56
C PHE A 201 -0.44 -6.44 5.87
N ILE A 202 -0.51 -7.13 7.01
CA ILE A 202 -0.50 -6.51 8.34
C ILE A 202 0.84 -5.88 8.66
N SER A 203 1.95 -6.45 8.20
CA SER A 203 3.25 -5.83 8.37
C SER A 203 3.32 -4.51 7.61
N GLY A 204 2.87 -4.51 6.35
CA GLY A 204 2.86 -3.33 5.48
C GLY A 204 4.22 -2.66 5.42
N TYR A 205 5.26 -3.47 5.20
CA TYR A 205 6.65 -3.05 5.21
C TYR A 205 7.03 -2.25 3.96
N THR A 206 7.81 -1.19 4.17
CA THR A 206 8.58 -0.46 3.15
C THR A 206 9.80 0.20 3.81
N SER A 207 10.62 0.90 3.02
CA SER A 207 11.66 1.78 3.55
C SER A 207 11.33 3.25 3.25
N LYS A 208 11.50 4.11 4.25
CA LYS A 208 11.59 5.56 4.03
C LYS A 208 12.96 5.89 3.45
N MET A 209 12.99 6.74 2.44
CA MET A 209 14.23 7.09 1.76
C MET A 209 14.91 8.29 2.43
N ALA A 210 16.24 8.29 2.42
CA ALA A 210 17.02 9.47 2.80
C ALA A 210 16.59 10.68 1.96
N GLY A 211 16.37 11.82 2.64
CA GLY A 211 15.96 13.07 1.99
C GLY A 211 14.49 13.16 1.57
N THR A 212 13.61 12.25 2.01
CA THR A 212 12.15 12.35 1.76
C THR A 212 11.33 12.82 2.98
N GLU A 213 11.98 12.94 4.14
CA GLU A 213 11.42 13.47 5.39
C GLU A 213 12.53 14.19 6.16
N ASP A 214 12.18 15.27 6.86
CA ASP A 214 13.11 16.02 7.71
C ASP A 214 13.80 15.11 8.74
N GLY A 215 15.13 15.09 8.71
CA GLY A 215 15.97 14.32 9.64
C GLY A 215 16.20 12.85 9.26
N VAL A 216 15.76 12.38 8.09
CA VAL A 216 16.09 11.03 7.58
C VAL A 216 17.31 11.11 6.67
N THR A 217 18.49 10.78 7.21
CA THR A 217 19.77 10.78 6.47
C THR A 217 20.14 9.43 5.88
N GLU A 218 19.53 8.35 6.36
CA GLU A 218 19.72 6.98 5.88
C GLU A 218 18.36 6.28 5.71
N PRO A 219 18.22 5.32 4.79
CA PRO A 219 16.97 4.61 4.62
C PRO A 219 16.56 3.85 5.89
N GLN A 220 15.31 4.00 6.32
CA GLN A 220 14.78 3.40 7.54
C GLN A 220 13.60 2.47 7.25
N ALA A 221 13.59 1.30 7.89
CA ALA A 221 12.45 0.40 7.84
C ALA A 221 11.20 1.08 8.41
N THR A 222 10.07 0.90 7.74
CA THR A 222 8.79 1.48 8.10
C THR A 222 7.71 0.43 7.90
N PHE A 223 6.80 0.35 8.86
CA PHE A 223 5.68 -0.58 8.86
C PHE A 223 4.38 0.22 8.99
N SER A 224 3.43 -0.03 8.11
CA SER A 224 2.09 0.55 8.13
C SER A 224 1.07 -0.52 7.85
N SER A 225 0.39 -0.99 8.88
CA SER A 225 -0.52 -2.13 8.76
C SER A 225 -1.59 -1.96 7.70
N CYS A 226 -1.83 -3.05 6.95
CA CYS A 226 -2.70 -3.10 5.79
C CYS A 226 -2.32 -2.10 4.68
N PHE A 227 -1.08 -1.60 4.72
CA PHE A 227 -0.61 -0.44 3.95
C PHE A 227 -1.45 0.83 4.19
N ALA A 228 -2.25 0.87 5.27
CA ALA A 228 -3.32 1.84 5.48
C ALA A 228 -3.48 2.26 6.97
N GLN A 229 -2.49 1.98 7.82
CA GLN A 229 -2.57 2.16 9.29
C GLN A 229 -3.27 3.43 9.78
N PRO A 230 -3.03 4.62 9.20
CA PRO A 230 -3.64 5.86 9.67
C PRO A 230 -5.16 5.92 9.45
N PHE A 231 -5.67 5.15 8.50
CA PHE A 231 -7.07 5.18 8.04
C PHE A 231 -7.87 3.98 8.57
N LEU A 232 -7.21 3.01 9.24
CA LEU A 232 -7.88 1.84 9.78
C LEU A 232 -8.78 2.23 10.96
N ALA A 233 -10.05 1.84 10.88
CA ALA A 233 -11.01 2.03 11.96
C ALA A 233 -11.18 0.78 12.85
N LEU A 234 -10.60 -0.36 12.46
CA LEU A 234 -10.74 -1.66 13.12
C LEU A 234 -9.36 -2.30 13.29
N HIS A 235 -9.31 -3.40 14.05
CA HIS A 235 -8.07 -4.16 14.20
C HIS A 235 -7.57 -4.71 12.83
N PRO A 236 -6.27 -4.60 12.49
CA PRO A 236 -5.73 -5.03 11.19
C PRO A 236 -6.06 -6.48 10.80
N MET A 237 -6.14 -7.39 11.77
CA MET A 237 -6.51 -8.79 11.50
C MET A 237 -7.91 -8.94 10.89
N ARG A 238 -8.84 -8.02 11.13
CA ARG A 238 -10.18 -8.06 10.51
C ARG A 238 -10.07 -7.97 9.00
N TYR A 239 -9.34 -6.97 8.49
CA TYR A 239 -9.14 -6.77 7.06
C TYR A 239 -8.30 -7.88 6.44
N ALA A 240 -7.27 -8.35 7.14
CA ALA A 240 -6.41 -9.43 6.66
C ALA A 240 -7.16 -10.75 6.47
N ARG A 241 -8.05 -11.12 7.40
CA ARG A 241 -8.92 -12.31 7.26
C ARG A 241 -9.85 -12.17 6.06
N MET A 242 -10.53 -11.03 5.92
CA MET A 242 -11.39 -10.76 4.77
C MET A 242 -10.63 -10.85 3.44
N LEU A 243 -9.40 -10.32 3.38
CA LEU A 243 -8.54 -10.43 2.20
C LEU A 243 -8.18 -11.88 1.88
N ALA A 244 -7.77 -12.66 2.89
CA ALA A 244 -7.43 -14.07 2.71
C ALA A 244 -8.64 -14.91 2.27
N ASP A 245 -9.82 -14.63 2.82
CA ASP A 245 -11.06 -15.30 2.44
C ASP A 245 -11.41 -15.01 0.98
N LYS A 246 -11.32 -13.75 0.54
CA LYS A 246 -11.50 -13.37 -0.86
C LYS A 246 -10.48 -14.01 -1.80
N ILE A 247 -9.22 -14.08 -1.39
CA ILE A 247 -8.17 -14.76 -2.16
C ILE A 247 -8.51 -16.24 -2.36
N ARG A 248 -8.96 -16.93 -1.30
CA ARG A 248 -9.34 -18.35 -1.37
C ARG A 248 -10.60 -18.55 -2.21
N GLU A 249 -11.64 -17.75 -1.96
CA GLU A 249 -12.93 -17.82 -2.65
C GLU A 249 -12.76 -17.69 -4.17
N HIS A 250 -11.93 -16.74 -4.60
CA HIS A 250 -11.75 -16.43 -6.02
C HIS A 250 -10.48 -17.03 -6.64
N SER A 251 -9.77 -17.89 -5.91
CA SER A 251 -8.50 -18.51 -6.35
C SER A 251 -7.48 -17.49 -6.89
N ALA A 252 -7.42 -16.33 -6.24
CA ALA A 252 -6.53 -15.26 -6.64
C ALA A 252 -5.07 -15.56 -6.26
N ASN A 253 -4.11 -15.05 -7.02
CA ASN A 253 -2.70 -15.15 -6.68
C ASN A 253 -2.26 -13.90 -5.92
N ALA A 254 -1.53 -14.09 -4.81
CA ALA A 254 -0.94 -13.01 -4.05
C ALA A 254 0.58 -12.97 -4.21
N TRP A 255 1.11 -11.75 -4.30
CA TRP A 255 2.49 -11.49 -4.70
C TRP A 255 3.12 -10.46 -3.77
N LEU A 256 4.37 -10.67 -3.36
CA LEU A 256 5.22 -9.64 -2.76
C LEU A 256 6.21 -9.16 -3.83
N LEU A 257 6.11 -7.91 -4.23
CA LEU A 257 6.93 -7.31 -5.29
C LEU A 257 7.85 -6.25 -4.68
N ASN A 258 9.15 -6.50 -4.71
CA ASN A 258 10.15 -5.55 -4.24
C ASN A 258 10.51 -4.56 -5.35
N THR A 259 10.11 -3.31 -5.17
CA THR A 259 10.44 -2.17 -6.04
C THR A 259 11.65 -1.37 -5.54
N GLY A 260 12.25 -1.82 -4.43
CA GLY A 260 13.42 -1.23 -3.80
C GLY A 260 14.73 -1.71 -4.41
N TRP A 261 15.70 -2.02 -3.56
CA TRP A 261 17.06 -2.41 -3.93
C TRP A 261 17.18 -3.91 -4.16
N VAL A 262 18.15 -4.31 -4.99
CA VAL A 262 18.51 -5.70 -5.26
C VAL A 262 20.03 -5.84 -5.30
N GLY A 263 20.55 -6.99 -4.85
CA GLY A 263 21.98 -7.33 -4.87
C GLY A 263 22.85 -6.65 -3.81
N ALA A 264 22.49 -5.47 -3.33
CA ALA A 264 23.09 -4.83 -2.16
C ALA A 264 22.14 -3.79 -1.56
N GLY A 265 22.41 -3.37 -0.33
CA GLY A 265 21.65 -2.32 0.33
C GLY A 265 21.95 -0.93 -0.24
N ALA A 266 21.01 -0.01 -0.06
CA ALA A 266 21.09 1.37 -0.55
C ALA A 266 22.34 2.13 -0.03
N THR A 267 22.77 1.84 1.20
CA THR A 267 23.95 2.45 1.84
C THR A 267 25.25 1.70 1.52
N THR A 268 25.17 0.52 0.90
CA THR A 268 26.32 -0.35 0.61
C THR A 268 26.55 -0.54 -0.89
N GLY A 269 26.15 0.45 -1.69
CA GLY A 269 26.40 0.50 -3.14
C GLY A 269 25.37 -0.23 -4.01
N GLY A 270 24.24 -0.64 -3.41
CA GLY A 270 23.13 -1.25 -4.14
C GLY A 270 22.42 -0.28 -5.09
N LYS A 271 21.76 -0.86 -6.08
CA LYS A 271 20.91 -0.13 -7.02
C LYS A 271 19.46 -0.57 -6.84
N ARG A 272 18.54 0.37 -7.07
CA ARG A 272 17.11 0.02 -7.20
C ARG A 272 16.93 -0.99 -8.32
N CYS A 273 15.95 -1.88 -8.14
CA CYS A 273 15.50 -2.79 -9.17
C CYS A 273 15.11 -1.97 -10.41
N PRO A 274 15.75 -2.20 -11.57
CA PRO A 274 15.43 -1.47 -12.78
C PRO A 274 13.95 -1.60 -13.12
N LEU A 275 13.27 -0.48 -13.41
CA LEU A 275 11.84 -0.45 -13.72
C LEU A 275 11.47 -1.41 -14.87
N LYS A 276 12.35 -1.61 -15.84
CA LYS A 276 12.17 -2.59 -16.92
C LYS A 276 11.94 -4.02 -16.40
N TYR A 277 12.61 -4.42 -15.32
CA TYR A 277 12.45 -5.75 -14.72
C TYR A 277 11.18 -5.81 -13.88
N THR A 278 10.84 -4.76 -13.13
CA THR A 278 9.55 -4.69 -12.42
C THR A 278 8.37 -4.78 -13.39
N ARG A 279 8.43 -4.10 -14.54
CA ARG A 279 7.40 -4.22 -15.59
C ARG A 279 7.37 -5.60 -16.23
N ALA A 280 8.53 -6.22 -16.48
CA ALA A 280 8.58 -7.60 -16.99
C ALA A 280 7.97 -8.61 -16.01
N ILE A 281 8.20 -8.44 -14.70
CA ILE A 281 7.56 -9.24 -13.64
C ILE A 281 6.03 -9.06 -13.70
N LEU A 282 5.54 -7.82 -13.80
CA LEU A 282 4.10 -7.56 -13.90
C LEU A 282 3.49 -8.17 -15.16
N ASP A 283 4.16 -8.04 -16.31
CA ASP A 283 3.74 -8.70 -17.55
C ASP A 283 3.64 -10.22 -17.36
N ALA A 284 4.58 -10.85 -16.65
CA ALA A 284 4.57 -12.28 -16.34
C ALA A 284 3.52 -12.70 -15.29
N ILE A 285 3.14 -11.79 -14.38
CA ILE A 285 1.99 -11.98 -13.47
C ILE A 285 0.69 -11.97 -14.29
N HIS A 286 0.52 -10.98 -15.17
CA HIS A 286 -0.69 -10.79 -15.95
C HIS A 286 -0.87 -11.87 -17.04
N SER A 287 0.21 -12.37 -17.64
CA SER A 287 0.15 -13.50 -18.60
C SER A 287 -0.18 -14.83 -17.91
N GLY A 288 0.01 -14.91 -16.59
CA GLY A 288 -0.11 -16.14 -15.81
C GLY A 288 1.12 -17.05 -15.87
N ASP A 289 2.22 -16.59 -16.47
CA ASP A 289 3.48 -17.35 -16.52
C ASP A 289 4.02 -17.59 -15.12
N LEU A 290 4.05 -16.56 -14.27
CA LEU A 290 4.48 -16.72 -12.88
C LEU A 290 3.54 -17.62 -12.09
N ALA A 291 2.23 -17.59 -12.35
CA ALA A 291 1.30 -18.47 -11.65
C ALA A 291 1.62 -19.97 -11.84
N LYS A 292 2.26 -20.31 -12.97
CA LYS A 292 2.64 -21.67 -13.41
C LYS A 292 4.14 -21.96 -13.30
N ALA A 293 4.94 -21.03 -12.79
CA ALA A 293 6.38 -21.19 -12.69
C ALA A 293 6.78 -22.23 -11.63
N GLU A 294 8.01 -22.73 -11.73
CA GLU A 294 8.64 -23.51 -10.67
C GLU A 294 9.22 -22.59 -9.60
N TYR A 295 9.01 -22.96 -8.33
CA TYR A 295 9.38 -22.15 -7.17
C TYR A 295 10.37 -22.85 -6.25
N GLU A 296 11.29 -22.07 -5.70
CA GLU A 296 12.12 -22.47 -4.56
C GLU A 296 11.78 -21.64 -3.32
N VAL A 297 12.10 -22.18 -2.14
CA VAL A 297 11.86 -21.49 -0.87
C VAL A 297 13.08 -20.63 -0.54
N TYR A 298 12.84 -19.33 -0.38
CA TYR A 298 13.80 -18.37 0.15
C TYR A 298 13.80 -18.44 1.68
N ASP A 299 14.89 -18.99 2.21
CA ASP A 299 15.14 -19.20 3.64
C ASP A 299 14.92 -17.92 4.48
N THR A 300 14.72 -18.09 5.79
CA THR A 300 14.39 -17.02 6.76
C THR A 300 12.99 -16.46 6.61
N PHE A 301 12.58 -15.98 5.43
CA PHE A 301 11.21 -15.45 5.24
C PHE A 301 10.21 -16.51 4.75
N ASN A 302 10.69 -17.71 4.39
CA ASN A 302 9.89 -18.80 3.83
C ASN A 302 9.15 -18.41 2.53
N LEU A 303 9.66 -17.42 1.79
CA LEU A 303 9.00 -16.89 0.60
C LEU A 303 9.21 -17.81 -0.59
N HIS A 304 8.19 -18.00 -1.43
CA HIS A 304 8.33 -18.77 -2.67
C HIS A 304 8.82 -17.86 -3.78
N ILE A 305 10.06 -18.03 -4.23
CA ILE A 305 10.67 -17.26 -5.32
C ILE A 305 10.68 -18.08 -6.62
N PRO A 306 10.36 -17.49 -7.77
CA PRO A 306 10.37 -18.22 -9.03
C PRO A 306 11.81 -18.49 -9.46
N THR A 307 12.05 -19.67 -10.02
CA THR A 307 13.36 -20.06 -10.57
C THR A 307 13.69 -19.35 -11.89
N SER A 308 12.67 -18.83 -12.59
CA SER A 308 12.80 -18.03 -13.80
C SER A 308 11.61 -17.07 -13.98
N CYS A 309 11.83 -15.97 -14.67
CA CYS A 309 10.79 -15.01 -15.04
C CYS A 309 11.13 -14.42 -16.42
N PRO A 310 10.22 -14.45 -17.41
CA PRO A 310 10.46 -13.86 -18.72
C PRO A 310 10.92 -12.40 -18.62
N GLY A 311 11.98 -12.04 -19.35
CA GLY A 311 12.51 -10.68 -19.38
C GLY A 311 13.31 -10.25 -18.14
N VAL A 312 13.53 -11.14 -17.18
CA VAL A 312 14.34 -10.89 -15.97
C VAL A 312 15.50 -11.89 -15.89
N PRO A 313 16.74 -11.46 -15.66
CA PRO A 313 17.85 -12.39 -15.44
C PRO A 313 17.62 -13.27 -14.21
N SER A 314 17.72 -14.60 -14.35
CA SER A 314 17.41 -15.55 -13.27
C SER A 314 18.28 -15.33 -12.03
N GLU A 315 19.52 -14.91 -12.21
CA GLU A 315 20.44 -14.62 -11.11
C GLU A 315 19.94 -13.50 -10.18
N LEU A 316 19.06 -12.61 -10.67
CA LEU A 316 18.49 -11.49 -9.91
C LEU A 316 17.28 -11.91 -9.06
N LEU A 317 16.64 -13.05 -9.36
CA LEU A 317 15.43 -13.52 -8.68
C LEU A 317 15.70 -14.02 -7.26
N ASN A 318 16.89 -14.55 -7.01
CA ASN A 318 17.31 -14.98 -5.67
C ASN A 318 18.36 -14.01 -5.10
N PRO A 319 18.00 -13.20 -4.08
CA PRO A 319 18.92 -12.23 -3.47
C PRO A 319 20.20 -12.85 -2.94
N LYS A 320 20.15 -14.12 -2.50
CA LYS A 320 21.30 -14.86 -1.95
C LYS A 320 22.38 -15.10 -3.01
N THR A 321 21.98 -15.35 -4.25
CA THR A 321 22.92 -15.55 -5.37
C THR A 321 23.30 -14.25 -6.06
N SER A 322 22.43 -13.22 -6.01
CA SER A 322 22.72 -11.91 -6.60
C SER A 322 23.53 -10.98 -5.69
N TRP A 323 23.82 -11.38 -4.45
CA TRP A 323 24.41 -10.46 -3.47
C TRP A 323 25.84 -10.07 -3.85
N THR A 324 26.04 -8.77 -4.06
CA THR A 324 27.35 -8.13 -4.36
C THR A 324 27.74 -7.10 -3.31
N GLY A 325 26.94 -6.93 -2.25
CA GLY A 325 27.18 -5.97 -1.18
C GLY A 325 28.37 -6.33 -0.30
N SER A 326 29.03 -5.33 0.27
CA SER A 326 30.12 -5.54 1.23
C SER A 326 29.66 -6.02 2.60
N ALA A 327 28.40 -5.77 2.95
CA ALA A 327 27.78 -6.26 4.18
C ALA A 327 27.47 -7.76 4.09
N ASP A 328 27.48 -8.44 5.25
CA ASP A 328 27.10 -9.86 5.32
C ASP A 328 25.60 -10.03 5.03
N PHE A 329 25.29 -10.75 3.95
CA PHE A 329 23.91 -10.96 3.50
C PHE A 329 23.04 -11.61 4.58
N LYS A 330 23.55 -12.66 5.24
CA LYS A 330 22.78 -13.40 6.25
C LYS A 330 22.46 -12.51 7.45
N GLN A 331 23.40 -11.67 7.85
CA GLN A 331 23.19 -10.69 8.90
C GLN A 331 22.12 -9.67 8.53
N GLU A 332 22.14 -9.12 7.30
CA GLU A 332 21.12 -8.16 6.85
C GLU A 332 19.73 -8.77 6.74
N VAL A 333 19.62 -10.00 6.23
CA VAL A 333 18.37 -10.78 6.22
C VAL A 333 17.85 -11.01 7.64
N THR A 334 18.75 -11.37 8.57
CA THR A 334 18.38 -11.61 9.97
C THR A 334 17.90 -10.33 10.65
N LYS A 335 18.60 -9.20 10.45
CA LYS A 335 18.19 -7.90 10.98
C LYS A 335 16.79 -7.54 10.51
N LEU A 336 16.51 -7.65 9.20
CA LEU A 336 15.18 -7.36 8.68
C LEU A 336 14.13 -8.31 9.27
N GLY A 337 14.43 -9.61 9.36
CA GLY A 337 13.52 -10.59 9.95
C GLY A 337 13.15 -10.27 11.41
N VAL A 338 14.10 -9.79 12.21
CA VAL A 338 13.84 -9.35 13.59
C VAL A 338 12.89 -8.15 13.60
N LEU A 339 13.11 -7.15 12.73
CA LEU A 339 12.23 -5.97 12.65
C LEU A 339 10.78 -6.35 12.29
N PHE A 340 10.59 -7.29 11.37
CA PHE A 340 9.26 -7.83 11.05
C PHE A 340 8.60 -8.49 12.27
N ASN A 341 9.31 -9.37 12.96
CA ASN A 341 8.79 -10.07 14.14
C ASN A 341 8.47 -9.11 15.29
N ASP A 342 9.34 -8.13 15.53
CA ASP A 342 9.13 -7.12 16.57
C ASP A 342 7.93 -6.23 16.26
N ASN A 343 7.75 -5.83 15.01
CA ASN A 343 6.57 -5.08 14.59
C ASN A 343 5.28 -5.90 14.75
N PHE A 344 5.31 -7.19 14.36
CA PHE A 344 4.11 -8.04 14.34
C PHE A 344 3.56 -8.37 15.73
N LYS A 345 4.38 -8.28 16.80
CA LYS A 345 3.94 -8.47 18.20
C LYS A 345 2.72 -7.62 18.58
N LYS A 346 2.56 -6.44 17.97
CA LYS A 346 1.44 -5.51 18.21
C LYS A 346 0.07 -6.08 17.82
N TYR A 347 0.04 -7.08 16.94
CA TYR A 347 -1.17 -7.64 16.34
C TYR A 347 -1.36 -9.13 16.66
N ALA A 348 -0.46 -9.68 17.48
CA ALA A 348 -0.40 -11.11 17.76
C ALA A 348 -1.57 -11.62 18.64
N ASP A 349 -2.26 -10.71 19.33
CA ASP A 349 -3.43 -11.00 20.16
C ASP A 349 -4.63 -11.53 19.36
N GLU A 350 -4.79 -11.09 18.10
CA GLU A 350 -5.80 -11.62 17.20
C GLU A 350 -5.24 -12.47 16.04
N ALA A 351 -3.93 -12.63 15.92
CA ALA A 351 -3.34 -13.45 14.86
C ALA A 351 -3.50 -14.96 15.15
N THR A 352 -3.73 -15.78 14.12
CA THR A 352 -3.74 -17.23 14.29
C THR A 352 -2.31 -17.79 14.33
N PRO A 353 -2.08 -18.99 14.90
CA PRO A 353 -0.75 -19.61 14.91
C PRO A 353 -0.13 -19.73 13.51
N GLU A 354 -0.93 -19.98 12.49
CA GLU A 354 -0.48 -20.12 11.10
C GLU A 354 0.01 -18.79 10.52
N VAL A 355 -0.66 -17.68 10.85
CA VAL A 355 -0.23 -16.34 10.44
C VAL A 355 1.07 -15.94 11.14
N ILE A 356 1.20 -16.27 12.43
CA ILE A 356 2.44 -16.02 13.17
C ILE A 356 3.59 -16.87 12.59
N ALA A 357 3.33 -18.14 12.27
CA ALA A 357 4.30 -19.05 11.67
C ALA A 357 4.69 -18.68 10.22
N ALA A 358 3.86 -17.89 9.52
CA ALA A 358 4.16 -17.38 8.20
C ALA A 358 5.20 -16.24 8.21
N GLY A 359 5.55 -15.70 9.39
CA GLY A 359 6.58 -14.69 9.55
C GLY A 359 8.03 -15.24 9.46
N PRO A 360 9.03 -14.35 9.54
CA PRO A 360 10.43 -14.74 9.44
C PRO A 360 10.91 -15.65 10.57
N ALA A 361 11.56 -16.76 10.22
CA ALA A 361 12.22 -17.68 11.11
C ALA A 361 13.64 -17.19 11.48
N VAL A 362 13.71 -16.21 12.38
CA VAL A 362 14.97 -15.71 12.96
C VAL A 362 15.03 -15.99 14.46
N ALA A 363 16.23 -16.29 14.98
CA ALA A 363 16.45 -16.32 16.42
C ALA A 363 16.25 -14.92 17.00
N ALA A 364 15.61 -14.82 18.17
CA ALA A 364 15.40 -13.54 18.85
C ALA A 364 16.74 -12.90 19.25
N ALA A 365 17.29 -12.04 18.40
CA ALA A 365 18.42 -11.19 18.71
C ALA A 365 17.89 -9.78 19.04
N LYS A 366 18.44 -9.12 20.06
CA LYS A 366 18.15 -7.70 20.30
C LYS A 366 18.78 -6.88 19.17
N VAL A 367 17.95 -6.31 18.29
CA VAL A 367 18.38 -5.29 17.33
C VAL A 367 18.08 -3.93 17.94
N GLU A 368 19.11 -3.17 18.32
CA GLU A 368 18.97 -1.77 18.73
C GLU A 368 18.85 -0.89 17.47
N GLU A 369 17.69 -0.92 16.81
CA GLU A 369 17.40 -0.03 15.67
C GLU A 369 16.00 0.56 15.83
N ALA A 370 15.89 1.88 15.73
CA ALA A 370 14.64 2.59 15.95
C ALA A 370 13.69 2.41 14.76
N VAL A 371 12.63 1.62 14.93
CA VAL A 371 11.51 1.53 13.98
C VAL A 371 10.64 2.78 14.12
N LYS A 372 10.54 3.59 13.06
CA LYS A 372 9.58 4.70 13.00
C LYS A 372 8.28 4.25 12.34
N PRO A 373 7.10 4.63 12.88
CA PRO A 373 5.85 4.47 12.16
C PRO A 373 5.90 5.26 10.83
N ALA A 374 5.18 4.78 9.82
CA ALA A 374 5.00 5.56 8.59
C ALA A 374 4.41 6.93 8.96
N ALA A 375 5.00 8.01 8.45
CA ALA A 375 4.45 9.32 8.70
C ALA A 375 3.08 9.38 8.02
N ALA A 376 2.06 9.64 8.82
CA ALA A 376 0.80 10.12 8.33
C ALA A 376 0.52 11.43 9.05
N ALA A 377 -0.02 12.38 8.28
CA ALA A 377 -0.83 13.40 8.90
C ALA A 377 -1.92 12.68 9.69
N VAL A 378 -2.07 13.06 10.96
CA VAL A 378 -3.11 12.63 11.90
C VAL A 378 -2.87 11.29 12.64
N GLY A 379 -3.03 11.35 13.96
CA GLY A 379 -2.78 10.26 14.91
C GLY A 379 -3.75 9.09 14.79
N SER A 380 -3.35 7.95 15.34
CA SER A 380 -4.05 6.66 15.21
C SER A 380 -5.50 6.71 15.72
N VAL A 381 -6.44 6.45 14.82
CA VAL A 381 -7.91 6.40 15.06
C VAL A 381 -8.34 5.14 15.84
N VAL A 382 -7.56 4.05 15.77
CA VAL A 382 -7.92 2.72 16.29
C VAL A 382 -8.18 2.70 17.81
N GLU A 383 -7.39 3.42 18.61
CA GLU A 383 -7.61 3.47 20.07
C GLU A 383 -8.89 4.24 20.46
N GLN A 384 -9.30 5.21 19.64
CA GLN A 384 -10.47 6.04 19.91
C GLN A 384 -11.78 5.31 19.57
N VAL A 385 -11.79 4.50 18.51
CA VAL A 385 -12.98 3.70 18.12
C VAL A 385 -13.25 2.58 19.12
N LYS A 386 -12.22 1.91 19.66
CA LYS A 386 -12.40 0.89 20.73
C LYS A 386 -13.10 1.47 21.97
N ALA A 387 -12.84 2.73 22.31
CA ALA A 387 -13.50 3.40 23.44
C ALA A 387 -14.96 3.77 23.13
N ALA A 388 -15.30 4.08 21.88
CA ALA A 388 -16.66 4.46 21.47
C ALA A 388 -17.60 3.26 21.23
N VAL A 389 -17.05 2.08 20.88
CA VAL A 389 -17.84 0.88 20.56
C VAL A 389 -18.04 -0.04 21.79
N ALA A 390 -17.40 0.26 22.93
CA ALA A 390 -17.53 -0.52 24.16
C ALA A 390 -18.89 -0.36 24.90
N GLU A 391 -19.81 0.47 24.40
CA GLU A 391 -21.21 0.46 24.81
C GLU A 391 -22.11 0.32 23.57
N PRO A 392 -22.69 -0.88 23.34
CA PRO A 392 -24.15 -0.93 23.36
C PRO A 392 -24.70 -2.32 23.76
N GLU A 393 -24.86 -2.60 25.06
CA GLU A 393 -25.77 -3.65 25.53
C GLU A 393 -26.32 -3.29 26.92
N LYS A 394 -27.18 -2.26 27.00
CA LYS A 394 -28.07 -2.11 28.18
C LYS A 394 -29.34 -1.27 28.00
N VAL A 395 -29.70 -0.85 26.78
CA VAL A 395 -30.90 -0.02 26.56
C VAL A 395 -31.83 -0.63 25.50
N LEU A 396 -32.10 -1.93 25.59
CA LEU A 396 -33.22 -2.58 24.90
C LEU A 396 -33.75 -3.73 25.74
N ASN A 397 -34.21 -3.46 26.96
CA ASN A 397 -35.12 -4.31 27.73
C ASN A 397 -35.62 -3.54 28.96
N GLY A 398 -36.83 -2.95 28.87
CA GLY A 398 -37.40 -2.21 30.00
C GLY A 398 -38.76 -1.57 29.72
N ASN A 399 -39.80 -2.40 29.76
CA ASN A 399 -41.18 -2.12 30.17
C ASN A 399 -41.98 -1.00 29.48
N ALA A 400 -42.93 -1.43 28.65
CA ALA A 400 -44.18 -0.71 28.41
C ALA A 400 -45.05 -0.72 29.69
N PRO A 401 -45.69 0.39 30.09
CA PRO A 401 -46.80 0.35 31.02
C PRO A 401 -48.13 0.21 30.26
N SER A 402 -48.87 -0.82 30.65
CA SER A 402 -50.32 -0.95 30.44
C SER A 402 -51.10 -0.09 31.44
N SER A 403 -52.31 0.29 31.02
CA SER A 403 -53.41 1.04 31.67
C SER A 403 -53.33 2.56 31.62
#